data_AF-A0A2V6GBH2-F1
#
_entry.id   AF-A0A2V6GBH2-F1
#
_cell.length_a   1.000
_cell.length_b   1.000
_cell.length_c   1.000
_cell.angle_alpha   90.00
_cell.angle_beta   90.00
_cell.angle_gamma   90.00
#
_symmetry.space_group_name_H-M   'P 1'
#
loop_
_entity.id
_entity.type
_entity.pdbx_description
1 polymer ?
#
loop_
_entity_poly.entity_id
_entity_poly.type
_entity_poly.pdbx_seq_one_letter_code
_entity_poly.pdbx_strand_id
1 'polypeptide(L)'
;MEGTINLGIYDKSGKLVRVLRQQAQLNEFAIGADGLVTQWDGKNDDDEDLPSGKYRARGYVVGPLKIEDLGETSASAMENIPSRNVKVRLVRNPLGNDKRPVLEIGVAFDSDGSYLEASDELPLFTISETPNLTRAWIAKTAENAVNVWQDDGTKVHRFRISNLDKMMAFDCGEFELK
;
A
#
# COMPACT_ATOMS: atom_id res chain seq x y z
N MET A 1 -10.84 -12.00 7.21
CA MET A 1 -9.40 -12.09 6.90
C MET A 1 -8.68 -11.31 7.99
N GLU A 2 -7.65 -11.87 8.60
CA GLU A 2 -6.80 -11.16 9.55
C GLU A 2 -5.78 -10.28 8.80
N GLY A 3 -5.42 -9.13 9.35
CA GLY A 3 -4.49 -8.19 8.71
C GLY A 3 -4.71 -6.75 9.17
N THR A 4 -3.96 -5.85 8.55
CA THR A 4 -4.09 -4.40 8.73
C THR A 4 -4.90 -3.77 7.61
N ILE A 5 -5.56 -2.65 7.88
CA ILE A 5 -6.37 -1.90 6.93
C ILE A 5 -5.59 -0.68 6.46
N ASN A 6 -5.45 -0.56 5.14
CA ASN A 6 -5.05 0.68 4.47
C ASN A 6 -6.26 1.25 3.75
N LEU A 7 -6.56 2.53 3.97
CA LEU A 7 -7.76 3.19 3.46
C LEU A 7 -7.38 4.57 2.95
N GLY A 8 -7.68 4.83 1.67
CA GLY A 8 -7.50 6.13 1.03
C GLY A 8 -8.83 6.81 0.73
N ILE A 9 -8.79 8.14 0.67
CA ILE A 9 -9.84 8.96 0.07
C ILE A 9 -9.37 9.43 -1.29
N TYR A 10 -10.26 9.31 -2.28
CA TYR A 10 -9.96 9.59 -3.68
C TYR A 10 -10.95 10.61 -4.23
N ASP A 11 -10.45 11.51 -5.06
CA ASP A 11 -11.29 12.45 -5.80
C ASP A 11 -12.03 11.76 -6.97
N LYS A 12 -12.88 12.52 -7.67
CA LYS A 12 -13.65 12.05 -8.84
C LYS A 12 -12.78 11.53 -10.00
N SER A 13 -11.51 11.90 -10.07
CA SER A 13 -10.57 11.41 -11.09
C SER A 13 -9.91 10.10 -10.68
N GLY A 14 -10.08 9.69 -9.43
CA GLY A 14 -9.44 8.52 -8.84
C GLY A 14 -8.05 8.82 -8.28
N LYS A 15 -7.68 10.10 -8.12
CA LYS A 15 -6.44 10.52 -7.47
C LYS A 15 -6.59 10.38 -5.96
N LEU A 16 -5.61 9.75 -5.29
CA LEU A 16 -5.51 9.74 -3.84
C LEU A 16 -5.30 11.16 -3.32
N VAL A 17 -6.16 11.60 -2.40
CA VAL A 17 -6.09 12.94 -1.78
C VAL A 17 -5.83 12.90 -0.28
N ARG A 18 -6.02 11.73 0.35
CA ARG A 18 -5.75 11.51 1.76
C ARG A 18 -5.46 10.04 2.02
N VAL A 19 -4.39 9.74 2.74
CA VAL A 19 -4.23 8.46 3.42
C VAL A 19 -5.00 8.53 4.73
N LEU A 20 -6.20 7.94 4.77
CA LEU A 20 -7.08 8.01 5.94
C LEU A 20 -6.64 7.05 7.05
N ARG A 21 -6.20 5.84 6.66
CA ARG A 21 -5.62 4.85 7.56
C ARG A 21 -4.46 4.16 6.86
N GLN A 22 -3.36 4.02 7.58
CA GLN A 22 -2.19 3.25 7.15
C GLN A 22 -1.93 2.17 8.17
N GLN A 23 -1.88 0.92 7.70
CA GLN A 23 -1.64 -0.27 8.50
C GLN A 23 -2.46 -0.36 9.81
N ALA A 24 -3.69 0.17 9.81
CA ALA A 24 -4.52 0.23 11.00
C ALA A 24 -5.04 -1.15 11.42
N GLN A 25 -5.00 -1.43 12.71
CA GLN A 25 -5.60 -2.59 13.34
C GLN A 25 -7.12 -2.42 13.44
N LEU A 26 -7.87 -3.53 13.52
CA LEU A 26 -9.34 -3.49 13.59
C LEU A 26 -9.87 -2.75 14.83
N ASN A 27 -9.11 -2.74 15.93
CA ASN A 27 -9.47 -2.05 17.17
C ASN A 27 -9.28 -0.53 17.11
N GLU A 28 -8.68 0.00 16.05
CA GLU A 28 -8.55 1.45 15.81
C GLU A 28 -9.80 2.05 15.17
N PHE A 29 -10.76 1.21 14.78
CA PHE A 29 -12.04 1.62 14.21
C PHE A 29 -13.14 1.57 15.27
N ALA A 30 -14.09 2.49 15.17
CA ALA A 30 -15.31 2.40 15.96
C ALA A 30 -16.20 1.26 15.44
N ILE A 31 -16.93 0.59 16.34
CA ILE A 31 -17.91 -0.44 15.97
C ILE A 31 -19.26 0.26 15.74
N GLY A 32 -19.72 0.25 14.51
CA GLY A 32 -21.08 0.65 14.12
C GLY A 32 -22.06 -0.52 14.19
N ALA A 33 -23.32 -0.27 13.82
CA ALA A 33 -24.38 -1.29 13.86
C ALA A 33 -24.06 -2.51 12.99
N ASP A 34 -23.46 -2.30 11.81
CA ASP A 34 -23.23 -3.33 10.80
C ASP A 34 -21.77 -3.41 10.32
N GLY A 35 -20.83 -2.75 11.00
CA GLY A 35 -19.44 -2.74 10.54
C GLY A 35 -18.49 -1.81 11.30
N LEU A 36 -17.28 -1.68 10.75
CA LEU A 36 -16.25 -0.77 11.25
C LEU A 36 -16.46 0.63 10.69
N VAL A 37 -16.25 1.64 11.53
CA VAL A 37 -16.49 3.06 11.21
C VAL A 37 -15.23 3.86 11.46
N THR A 38 -14.88 4.73 10.51
CA THR A 38 -13.88 5.79 10.66
C THR A 38 -14.44 7.08 10.07
N GLN A 39 -13.87 8.22 10.46
CA GLN A 39 -14.27 9.53 9.98
C GLN A 39 -13.12 10.20 9.23
N TRP A 40 -13.46 10.98 8.22
CA TRP A 40 -12.56 11.88 7.51
C TRP A 40 -13.00 13.31 7.81
N ASP A 41 -12.03 14.19 8.02
CA ASP A 41 -12.20 15.60 8.38
C ASP A 41 -12.43 16.53 7.17
N GLY A 42 -12.33 15.99 5.95
CA GLY A 42 -12.47 16.77 4.71
C GLY A 42 -11.16 17.38 4.21
N LYS A 43 -10.01 16.99 4.78
CA LYS A 43 -8.70 17.56 4.45
C LYS A 43 -7.80 16.60 3.68
N ASN A 44 -6.79 17.14 2.99
CA ASN A 44 -5.72 16.33 2.39
C ASN A 44 -4.63 15.95 3.42
N ASP A 45 -3.56 15.29 2.97
CA ASP A 45 -2.44 14.91 3.84
C ASP A 45 -1.60 16.13 4.32
N ASP A 46 -1.72 17.28 3.66
CA ASP A 46 -1.09 18.57 4.03
C ASP A 46 -1.95 19.40 5.01
N ASP A 47 -3.03 18.82 5.57
CA ASP A 47 -4.00 19.45 6.48
C ASP A 47 -4.81 20.62 5.85
N GLU A 48 -4.84 20.70 4.51
CA GLU A 48 -5.62 21.68 3.75
C GLU A 48 -7.05 21.19 3.48
N ASP A 49 -8.02 22.09 3.58
CA ASP A 49 -9.42 21.79 3.27
C ASP A 49 -9.61 21.47 1.79
N LEU A 50 -10.30 20.37 1.51
CA LEU A 50 -10.67 20.01 0.14
C LEU A 50 -12.02 20.61 -0.26
N PRO A 51 -12.24 20.88 -1.56
CA PRO A 51 -13.49 21.47 -2.02
C PRO A 51 -14.69 20.55 -1.83
N SER A 52 -15.87 21.12 -1.62
CA SER A 52 -17.13 20.38 -1.61
C SER A 52 -17.29 19.58 -2.91
N GLY A 53 -17.74 18.34 -2.80
CA GLY A 53 -17.87 17.45 -3.96
C GLY A 53 -17.90 15.98 -3.60
N LYS A 54 -17.87 15.14 -4.63
CA LYS A 54 -17.88 13.69 -4.50
C LYS A 54 -16.48 13.14 -4.31
N TYR A 55 -16.36 12.27 -3.32
CA TYR A 55 -15.16 11.51 -2.99
C TYR A 55 -15.51 10.03 -2.87
N ARG A 56 -14.50 9.17 -2.99
CA ARG A 56 -14.64 7.73 -2.81
C ARG A 56 -13.65 7.23 -1.79
N ALA A 57 -14.09 6.36 -0.90
CA ALA A 57 -13.22 5.66 0.03
C ALA A 57 -13.01 4.22 -0.44
N ARG A 58 -11.76 3.80 -0.60
CA ARG A 58 -11.41 2.42 -0.94
C ARG A 58 -10.05 2.06 -0.36
N GLY A 59 -9.77 0.77 -0.28
CA GLY A 59 -8.54 0.33 0.36
C GLY A 59 -8.26 -1.15 0.23
N TYR A 60 -7.30 -1.59 1.03
CA TYR A 60 -6.81 -2.96 1.06
C TYR A 60 -6.69 -3.44 2.49
N VAL A 61 -7.18 -4.66 2.73
CA VAL A 61 -6.77 -5.43 3.89
C VAL A 61 -5.50 -6.17 3.51
N VAL A 62 -4.42 -5.94 4.24
CA VAL A 62 -3.12 -6.59 4.05
C VAL A 62 -2.95 -7.63 5.15
N GLY A 63 -3.06 -8.90 4.77
CA GLY A 63 -2.81 -10.03 5.68
C GLY A 63 -1.32 -10.16 6.04
N PRO A 64 -0.96 -11.18 6.84
CA PRO A 64 0.41 -11.35 7.34
C PRO A 64 1.39 -11.65 6.19
N LEU A 65 2.10 -10.61 5.77
CA LEU A 65 3.23 -10.70 4.85
C LEU A 65 4.45 -11.26 5.59
N LYS A 66 5.30 -11.96 4.86
CA LYS A 66 6.60 -12.41 5.38
C LYS A 66 7.70 -11.56 4.76
N ILE A 67 8.45 -10.85 5.59
CA ILE A 67 9.66 -10.13 5.20
C ILE A 67 10.87 -11.00 5.57
N GLU A 68 11.75 -11.21 4.61
CA GLU A 68 13.06 -11.83 4.83
C GLU A 68 14.12 -10.81 4.42
N ASP A 69 14.97 -10.46 5.38
CA ASP A 69 16.18 -9.70 5.12
C ASP A 69 17.22 -10.61 4.45
N LEU A 70 17.65 -10.24 3.24
CA LEU A 70 18.64 -10.99 2.46
C LEU A 70 20.03 -10.32 2.48
N GLY A 71 20.20 -9.25 3.27
CA GLY A 71 21.44 -8.54 3.50
C GLY A 71 21.88 -7.61 2.36
N GLU A 72 23.12 -7.14 2.50
CA GLU A 72 23.79 -6.29 1.52
C GLU A 72 24.04 -7.03 0.20
N THR A 73 23.87 -6.32 -0.92
CA THR A 73 24.16 -6.80 -2.27
C THR A 73 24.98 -5.78 -3.04
N SER A 74 25.62 -6.18 -4.12
CA SER A 74 26.36 -5.25 -4.98
C SER A 74 25.41 -4.33 -5.77
N ALA A 75 25.77 -3.07 -5.94
CA ALA A 75 25.02 -2.10 -6.75
C ALA A 75 24.89 -2.53 -8.22
N SER A 76 25.87 -3.29 -8.74
CA SER A 76 25.80 -3.92 -10.07
C SER A 76 24.62 -4.88 -10.24
N ALA A 77 24.07 -5.43 -9.15
CA ALA A 77 22.89 -6.29 -9.22
C ALA A 77 21.62 -5.52 -9.61
N MET A 78 21.67 -4.18 -9.65
CA MET A 78 20.52 -3.31 -9.86
C MET A 78 20.54 -2.57 -11.21
N GLU A 79 21.68 -2.52 -11.90
CA GLU A 79 21.86 -1.76 -13.15
C GLU A 79 20.86 -2.17 -14.25
N ASN A 80 20.29 -3.38 -14.15
CA ASN A 80 19.35 -3.92 -15.12
C ASN A 80 17.97 -4.25 -14.52
N ILE A 81 17.67 -3.81 -13.29
CA ILE A 81 16.34 -3.99 -12.71
C ILE A 81 15.50 -2.78 -13.13
N PRO A 82 14.56 -2.93 -14.08
CA PRO A 82 13.69 -1.81 -14.41
C PRO A 82 12.81 -1.54 -13.19
N SER A 83 12.78 -0.29 -12.72
CA SER A 83 11.80 0.18 -11.73
C SER A 83 10.41 -0.04 -12.32
N ARG A 84 9.78 -1.15 -11.93
CA ARG A 84 8.50 -1.57 -12.47
C ARG A 84 7.59 -1.93 -11.33
N ASN A 85 6.37 -1.44 -11.40
CA ASN A 85 5.31 -2.00 -10.62
C ASN A 85 5.11 -3.48 -11.04
N VAL A 86 4.68 -4.30 -10.09
CA VAL A 86 4.46 -5.74 -10.30
C VAL A 86 3.00 -6.07 -10.04
N LYS A 87 2.46 -6.98 -10.86
CA LYS A 87 1.08 -7.42 -10.73
C LYS A 87 0.97 -8.57 -9.73
N VAL A 88 0.14 -8.38 -8.71
CA VAL A 88 -0.17 -9.33 -7.65
C VAL A 88 -1.65 -9.69 -7.72
N ARG A 89 -1.96 -10.98 -7.58
CA ARG A 89 -3.35 -11.45 -7.52
C ARG A 89 -3.84 -11.40 -6.08
N LEU A 90 -4.99 -10.76 -5.87
CA LEU A 90 -5.58 -10.61 -4.56
C LEU A 90 -6.53 -11.75 -4.19
N VAL A 91 -6.77 -11.90 -2.90
CA VAL A 91 -7.91 -12.65 -2.37
C VAL A 91 -9.20 -12.00 -2.86
N ARG A 92 -10.18 -12.84 -3.19
CA ARG A 92 -11.51 -12.35 -3.54
C ARG A 92 -12.16 -11.71 -2.31
N ASN A 93 -12.68 -10.51 -2.49
CA ASN A 93 -13.62 -9.93 -1.53
C ASN A 93 -14.96 -10.68 -1.62
N PRO A 94 -15.45 -11.32 -0.54
CA PRO A 94 -16.71 -12.07 -0.57
C PRO A 94 -17.93 -11.18 -0.78
N LEU A 95 -17.81 -9.88 -0.49
CA LEU A 95 -18.85 -8.88 -0.73
C LEU A 95 -18.77 -8.28 -2.15
N GLY A 96 -17.66 -8.51 -2.85
CA GLY A 96 -17.42 -8.04 -4.20
C GLY A 96 -17.81 -9.07 -5.27
N ASN A 97 -18.24 -8.57 -6.43
CA ASN A 97 -18.52 -9.38 -7.61
C ASN A 97 -17.26 -9.74 -8.43
N ASP A 98 -16.11 -9.14 -8.13
CA ASP A 98 -14.89 -9.34 -8.93
C ASP A 98 -14.25 -10.71 -8.74
N LYS A 99 -13.94 -11.36 -9.86
CA LYS A 99 -13.20 -12.61 -9.90
C LYS A 99 -11.70 -12.32 -9.72
N ARG A 100 -11.22 -12.41 -8.48
CA ARG A 100 -9.80 -12.27 -8.06
C ARG A 100 -9.10 -11.04 -8.67
N PRO A 101 -9.30 -9.84 -8.08
CA PRO A 101 -8.71 -8.61 -8.60
C PRO A 101 -7.17 -8.71 -8.66
N VAL A 102 -6.59 -8.00 -9.62
CA VAL A 102 -5.14 -7.85 -9.75
C VAL A 102 -4.77 -6.45 -9.30
N LEU A 103 -3.85 -6.36 -8.35
CA LEU A 103 -3.25 -5.12 -7.89
C LEU A 103 -1.88 -4.95 -8.54
N GLU A 104 -1.59 -3.76 -9.01
CA GLU A 104 -0.26 -3.35 -9.41
C GLU A 104 0.40 -2.65 -8.22
N ILE A 105 1.51 -3.18 -7.72
CA ILE A 105 2.22 -2.65 -6.55
C ILE A 105 3.62 -2.15 -6.94
N GLY A 106 4.03 -1.06 -6.33
CA GLY A 106 5.37 -0.49 -6.41
C GLY A 106 6.13 -0.61 -5.09
N VAL A 107 7.29 0.04 -5.05
CA VAL A 107 7.99 0.39 -3.80
C VAL A 107 8.26 1.88 -3.81
N ALA A 108 7.87 2.54 -2.73
CA ALA A 108 8.19 3.94 -2.47
C ALA A 108 8.96 4.05 -1.17
N PHE A 109 9.50 5.24 -0.93
CA PHE A 109 10.23 5.57 0.28
C PHE A 109 10.09 7.05 0.60
N ASP A 110 10.24 7.37 1.87
CA ASP A 110 10.22 8.71 2.45
C ASP A 110 11.33 8.84 3.50
N SER A 111 11.22 9.80 4.42
CA SER A 111 12.17 9.98 5.51
C SER A 111 12.17 8.84 6.52
N ASP A 112 11.07 8.12 6.64
CA ASP A 112 10.82 7.13 7.69
C ASP A 112 11.18 5.72 7.23
N GLY A 113 11.22 5.50 5.91
CA GLY A 113 11.82 4.32 5.33
C GLY A 113 11.21 3.97 3.99
N SER A 114 11.01 2.68 3.73
CA SER A 114 10.35 2.24 2.49
C SER A 114 9.15 1.36 2.75
N TYR A 115 8.22 1.38 1.80
CA TYR A 115 6.95 0.69 1.90
C TYR A 115 6.51 0.19 0.52
N LEU A 116 5.70 -0.88 0.53
CA LEU A 116 4.91 -1.26 -0.63
C LEU A 116 3.78 -0.25 -0.81
N GLU A 117 3.53 0.13 -2.05
CA GLU A 117 2.42 1.02 -2.43
C GLU A 117 1.59 0.39 -3.54
N ALA A 118 0.31 0.76 -3.61
CA ALA A 118 -0.52 0.48 -4.76
C ALA A 118 -0.20 1.46 -5.92
N SER A 119 -0.61 1.11 -7.14
CA SER A 119 -0.43 1.97 -8.32
C SER A 119 -1.16 3.31 -8.25
N ASP A 120 -2.08 3.47 -7.31
CA ASP A 120 -2.76 4.73 -6.99
C ASP A 120 -2.14 5.45 -5.79
N GLU A 121 -0.88 5.14 -5.48
CA GLU A 121 -0.03 5.78 -4.47
C GLU A 121 -0.43 5.51 -3.02
N LEU A 122 -1.44 4.66 -2.76
CA LEU A 122 -1.81 4.28 -1.40
C LEU A 122 -0.73 3.40 -0.75
N PRO A 123 -0.11 3.81 0.38
CA PRO A 123 0.81 2.96 1.12
C PRO A 123 0.11 1.71 1.66
N LEU A 124 0.74 0.55 1.53
CA LEU A 124 0.16 -0.74 1.89
C LEU A 124 0.86 -1.38 3.08
N PHE A 125 2.19 -1.28 3.13
CA PHE A 125 2.98 -2.04 4.10
C PHE A 125 4.42 -1.55 4.18
N THR A 126 4.87 -1.13 5.37
CA THR A 126 6.27 -0.79 5.66
C THR A 126 7.18 -2.01 5.51
N ILE A 127 8.24 -1.86 4.72
CA ILE A 127 9.24 -2.89 4.47
C ILE A 127 10.40 -2.75 5.45
N SER A 128 10.86 -1.52 5.67
CA SER A 128 11.97 -1.20 6.56
C SER A 128 11.94 0.26 6.97
N GLU A 129 12.44 0.55 8.16
CA GLU A 129 12.64 1.91 8.69
C GLU A 129 14.04 2.47 8.36
N THR A 130 14.67 1.98 7.28
CA THR A 130 16.00 2.43 6.85
C THR A 130 15.91 3.89 6.39
N PRO A 131 16.59 4.84 7.06
CA PRO A 131 16.51 6.25 6.69
C PRO A 131 17.40 6.56 5.48
N ASN A 132 17.23 7.76 4.91
CA ASN A 132 18.09 8.32 3.86
C ASN A 132 18.16 7.45 2.58
N LEU A 133 17.08 6.74 2.27
CA LEU A 133 16.99 6.04 1.00
C LEU A 133 17.02 7.06 -0.14
N THR A 134 17.82 6.76 -1.15
CA THR A 134 17.94 7.56 -2.36
C THR A 134 17.16 6.94 -3.50
N ARG A 135 17.01 5.61 -3.49
CA ARG A 135 16.35 4.84 -4.53
C ARG A 135 15.81 3.51 -3.98
N ALA A 136 14.73 3.01 -4.59
CA ALA A 136 14.18 1.68 -4.32
C ALA A 136 13.66 1.03 -5.61
N TRP A 137 13.68 -0.31 -5.66
CA TRP A 137 13.23 -1.11 -6.80
C TRP A 137 12.54 -2.36 -6.33
N ILE A 138 11.60 -2.83 -7.14
CA ILE A 138 10.85 -4.05 -6.90
C ILE A 138 10.92 -4.93 -8.14
N ALA A 139 11.08 -6.23 -7.93
CA ALA A 139 10.99 -7.21 -9.00
C ALA A 139 10.28 -8.47 -8.52
N LYS A 140 9.46 -9.03 -9.40
CA LYS A 140 8.71 -10.24 -9.12
C LYS A 140 9.65 -11.44 -9.08
N THR A 141 9.57 -12.23 -8.01
CA THR A 141 10.32 -13.49 -7.87
C THR A 141 9.42 -14.72 -7.98
N ALA A 142 8.16 -14.61 -7.58
CA ALA A 142 7.13 -15.65 -7.73
C ALA A 142 5.75 -15.00 -7.90
N GLU A 143 4.67 -15.78 -8.04
CA GLU A 143 3.31 -15.22 -8.19
C GLU A 143 2.92 -14.30 -7.03
N ASN A 144 3.30 -14.67 -5.81
CA ASN A 144 2.96 -14.01 -4.55
C ASN A 144 4.18 -13.50 -3.77
N ALA A 145 5.33 -13.35 -4.43
CA ALA A 145 6.55 -12.87 -3.80
C ALA A 145 7.35 -11.95 -4.72
N VAL A 146 8.01 -10.99 -4.08
CA VAL A 146 8.86 -9.98 -4.72
C VAL A 146 10.17 -9.86 -3.95
N ASN A 147 11.22 -9.44 -4.65
CA ASN A 147 12.38 -8.86 -4.01
C ASN A 147 12.28 -7.33 -4.10
N VAL A 148 12.70 -6.67 -3.04
CA VAL A 148 12.85 -5.22 -2.97
C VAL A 148 14.31 -4.90 -2.71
N TRP A 149 14.85 -3.95 -3.46
CA TRP A 149 16.17 -3.39 -3.25
C TRP A 149 16.03 -1.95 -2.79
N GLN A 150 16.84 -1.57 -1.81
CA GLN A 150 16.92 -0.22 -1.25
C GLN A 150 18.35 0.25 -1.32
N ASP A 151 18.57 1.50 -1.70
CA ASP A 151 19.89 2.11 -1.81
C ASP A 151 19.94 3.40 -1.01
N ASP A 152 20.80 3.45 0.00
CA ASP A 152 21.04 4.61 0.86
C ASP A 152 22.17 5.53 0.33
N GLY A 153 22.68 5.25 -0.87
CA GLY A 153 23.81 5.94 -1.49
C GLY A 153 25.18 5.37 -1.11
N THR A 154 25.24 4.48 -0.12
CA THR A 154 26.46 3.80 0.34
C THR A 154 26.38 2.30 0.08
N LYS A 155 25.22 1.70 0.37
CA LYS A 155 24.97 0.27 0.34
C LYS A 155 23.63 -0.02 -0.29
N VAL A 156 23.55 -1.19 -0.88
CA VAL A 156 22.30 -1.72 -1.39
C VAL A 156 21.87 -2.87 -0.51
N HIS A 157 20.66 -2.77 0.02
CA HIS A 157 20.06 -3.77 0.87
C HIS A 157 18.91 -4.46 0.15
N ARG A 158 18.77 -5.78 0.32
CA ARG A 158 17.73 -6.56 -0.35
C ARG A 158 16.81 -7.25 0.64
N PHE A 159 15.52 -7.09 0.43
CA PHE A 159 14.46 -7.80 1.15
C PHE A 159 13.70 -8.72 0.19
N ARG A 160 13.17 -9.82 0.72
CA ARG A 160 12.14 -10.62 0.05
C ARG A 160 10.84 -10.49 0.81
N ILE A 161 9.77 -10.16 0.09
CA ILE A 161 8.43 -10.06 0.63
C ILE A 161 7.59 -11.15 0.00
N SER A 162 7.00 -12.01 0.84
CA SER A 162 6.17 -13.15 0.43
C SER A 162 4.77 -13.06 1.04
N ASN A 163 3.86 -13.94 0.58
CA ASN A 163 2.44 -13.97 0.93
C ASN A 163 1.66 -12.74 0.42
N LEU A 164 2.07 -12.15 -0.70
CA LEU A 164 1.36 -10.99 -1.29
C LEU A 164 -0.07 -11.35 -1.73
N ASP A 165 -0.35 -12.63 -1.93
CA ASP A 165 -1.68 -13.18 -2.20
C ASP A 165 -2.60 -13.19 -0.97
N LYS A 166 -2.16 -12.69 0.19
CA LYS A 166 -2.97 -12.46 1.39
C LYS A 166 -3.51 -11.03 1.49
N MET A 167 -3.57 -10.30 0.38
CA MET A 167 -4.19 -8.99 0.31
C MET A 167 -5.59 -9.07 -0.30
N MET A 168 -6.50 -8.19 0.13
CA MET A 168 -7.88 -8.13 -0.36
C MET A 168 -8.29 -6.66 -0.56
N ALA A 169 -8.77 -6.32 -1.75
CA ALA A 169 -9.33 -5.00 -2.01
C ALA A 169 -10.75 -4.87 -1.45
N PHE A 170 -11.11 -3.69 -0.96
CA PHE A 170 -12.47 -3.34 -0.58
C PHE A 170 -12.79 -1.90 -1.00
N ASP A 171 -14.08 -1.62 -1.13
CA ASP A 171 -14.60 -0.34 -1.54
C ASP A 171 -15.70 0.07 -0.56
N CYS A 172 -15.56 1.25 0.03
CA CYS A 172 -16.53 1.81 0.97
C CYS A 172 -17.58 2.67 0.27
N GLY A 173 -17.48 2.84 -1.05
CA GLY A 173 -18.41 3.62 -1.86
C GLY A 173 -18.06 5.10 -1.94
N GLU A 174 -18.97 5.82 -2.60
CA GLU A 174 -18.88 7.27 -2.79
C GLU A 174 -19.66 8.01 -1.70
N PHE A 175 -19.18 9.20 -1.37
CA PHE A 175 -19.84 10.12 -0.44
C PHE A 175 -19.58 11.57 -0.87
N GLU A 176 -20.35 12.50 -0.31
CA GLU A 176 -20.29 13.92 -0.66
C GLU A 176 -19.79 14.74 0.52
N LEU A 177 -18.69 15.46 0.30
CA LEU A 177 -18.20 16.51 1.20
C LEU A 177 -19.03 17.78 0.94
N LYS A 178 -19.66 18.31 1.98
CA LYS A 178 -20.52 19.50 1.90
C LYS A 178 -19.76 20.75 2.28
#